data_AF-A0A224Z0S5-F1
#
_entry.id   AF-A0A224Z0S5-F1
#
_cell.length_a   1.000
_cell.length_b   1.000
_cell.length_c   1.000
_cell.angle_alpha   90.00
_cell.angle_beta   90.00
_cell.angle_gamma   90.00
#
_symmetry.space_group_name_H-M   'P 1'
#
loop_
_entity.id
_entity.type
_entity.pdbx_description
1 polymer ?
#
loop_
_entity_poly.entity_id
_entity_poly.type
_entity_poly.pdbx_seq_one_letter_code
_entity_poly.pdbx_strand_id
1 'polypeptide(L)'
;MSEISMPQETRLEDCKQPVVFRHVLSSWECSSWTLADWASKTRNVPLKFRVGLKSAAGAPRWETEGARSTATIEQFSQWISGHSDKRNELATVDSSSHFAYSSYNYMHDVFRDLPSVLESVDWASFGFPGRKGADSTLWLGSEDSDTPCHQDTYGYNLVAQLIGKKSWTMFQPKDGSYLYPTRIPFEESSIFSMVNFKEVNFVTFPELQIFCSSRQDLTMWC
;
A
#
# COMPACT_ATOMS: atom_id res chain seq x y z
N MET A 1 -18.21 -3.50 17.50
CA MET A 1 -17.40 -4.23 16.50
C MET A 1 -17.73 -5.70 16.67
N SER A 2 -18.38 -6.31 15.68
CA SER A 2 -18.64 -7.75 15.68
C SER A 2 -17.36 -8.49 15.31
N GLU A 3 -16.84 -9.30 16.25
CA GLU A 3 -15.85 -10.33 15.93
C GLU A 3 -16.57 -11.43 15.15
N ILE A 4 -16.34 -11.48 13.84
CA ILE A 4 -16.83 -12.55 12.99
C ILE A 4 -15.68 -13.54 12.84
N SER A 5 -15.73 -14.66 13.56
CA SER A 5 -15.02 -15.86 13.10
C SER A 5 -15.68 -16.26 11.79
N MET A 6 -14.89 -16.42 10.72
CA MET A 6 -15.42 -16.74 9.40
C MET A 6 -16.36 -17.95 9.46
N PRO A 7 -17.67 -17.80 9.18
CA PRO A 7 -18.55 -18.95 9.02
C PRO A 7 -17.99 -19.78 7.87
N GLN A 8 -18.01 -21.11 7.98
CA GLN A 8 -17.47 -22.06 7.00
C GLN A 8 -18.03 -21.91 5.55
N GLU A 9 -18.97 -21.00 5.30
CA GLU A 9 -19.68 -20.81 4.03
C GLU A 9 -19.64 -19.39 3.44
N THR A 10 -19.05 -18.38 4.12
CA THR A 10 -19.00 -17.03 3.51
C THR A 10 -17.84 -16.95 2.52
N ARG A 11 -18.15 -16.88 1.23
CA ARG A 11 -17.15 -16.70 0.17
C ARG A 11 -16.71 -15.24 0.12
N LEU A 12 -15.41 -14.97 0.01
CA LEU A 12 -14.88 -13.59 0.04
C LEU A 12 -15.45 -12.71 -1.08
N GLU A 13 -15.77 -13.30 -2.22
CA GLU A 13 -16.43 -12.66 -3.36
C GLU A 13 -17.83 -12.08 -3.05
N ASP A 14 -18.47 -12.58 -1.99
CA ASP A 14 -19.78 -12.10 -1.55
C ASP A 14 -19.67 -10.89 -0.62
N CYS A 15 -18.48 -10.58 -0.10
CA CYS A 15 -18.23 -9.39 0.72
C CYS A 15 -18.36 -8.12 -0.14
N LYS A 16 -19.42 -7.33 0.09
CA LYS A 16 -19.66 -6.04 -0.61
C LYS A 16 -19.20 -4.81 0.17
N GLN A 17 -18.52 -5.03 1.29
CA GLN A 17 -17.97 -3.98 2.15
C GLN A 17 -16.53 -4.32 2.52
N PRO A 18 -15.67 -3.32 2.79
CA PRO A 18 -14.33 -3.57 3.29
C PRO A 18 -14.38 -4.33 4.63
N VAL A 19 -13.54 -5.37 4.77
CA VAL A 19 -13.45 -6.19 5.98
C VAL A 19 -12.01 -6.22 6.45
N VAL A 20 -11.81 -6.14 7.77
CA VAL A 20 -10.49 -6.33 8.39
C VAL A 20 -10.48 -7.65 9.14
N PHE A 21 -9.64 -8.58 8.67
CA PHE A 21 -9.40 -9.85 9.33
C PHE A 21 -8.24 -9.70 10.32
N ARG A 22 -8.43 -10.13 11.57
CA ARG A 22 -7.42 -10.05 12.63
C ARG A 22 -6.91 -11.45 12.96
N HIS A 23 -5.61 -11.55 13.27
CA HIS A 23 -4.96 -12.78 13.74
C HIS A 23 -4.97 -13.98 12.75
N VAL A 24 -5.27 -13.74 11.47
CA VAL A 24 -5.38 -14.77 10.42
C VAL A 24 -4.08 -15.06 9.67
N LEU A 25 -3.05 -14.21 9.83
CA LEU A 25 -1.75 -14.38 9.16
C LEU A 25 -0.79 -15.29 9.94
N SER A 26 -1.21 -15.84 11.08
CA SER A 26 -0.34 -16.63 11.97
C SER A 26 0.23 -17.90 11.34
N SER A 27 -0.38 -18.40 10.26
CA SER A 27 0.14 -19.52 9.47
C SER A 27 1.28 -19.14 8.51
N TRP A 28 1.47 -17.84 8.23
CA TRP A 28 2.51 -17.37 7.31
C TRP A 28 3.85 -17.37 8.02
N GLU A 29 4.88 -17.96 7.43
CA GLU A 29 6.23 -17.90 8.00
C GLU A 29 6.71 -16.45 8.13
N CYS A 30 6.41 -15.59 7.14
CA CYS A 30 6.85 -14.21 7.17
C CYS A 30 6.03 -13.27 8.06
N SER A 31 4.96 -13.75 8.69
CA SER A 31 4.12 -12.91 9.58
C SER A 31 4.86 -12.43 10.83
N SER A 32 5.88 -13.17 11.27
CA SER A 32 6.70 -12.84 12.44
C SER A 32 8.03 -12.17 12.09
N TRP A 33 8.35 -12.02 10.79
CA TRP A 33 9.62 -11.45 10.37
C TRP A 33 9.67 -9.96 10.69
N THR A 34 10.79 -9.54 11.28
CA THR A 34 11.15 -8.13 11.41
C THR A 34 11.65 -7.57 10.10
N LEU A 35 11.84 -6.24 10.02
CA LEU A 35 12.45 -5.62 8.84
C LEU A 35 13.88 -6.14 8.59
N ALA A 36 14.61 -6.46 9.66
CA ALA A 36 15.94 -7.06 9.57
C ALA A 36 15.90 -8.49 9.02
N ASP A 37 14.89 -9.28 9.41
CA ASP A 37 14.68 -10.63 8.86
C ASP A 37 14.37 -10.55 7.36
N TRP A 38 13.50 -9.64 6.95
CA TRP A 38 13.23 -9.37 5.53
C TRP A 38 14.51 -8.98 4.79
N ALA A 39 15.27 -8.02 5.31
CA ALA A 39 16.55 -7.60 4.71
C ALA A 39 17.52 -8.77 4.51
N SER A 40 17.69 -9.62 5.54
CA SER A 40 18.54 -10.81 5.48
C SER A 40 18.04 -11.84 4.46
N LYS A 41 16.74 -12.19 4.52
CA LYS A 41 16.14 -13.24 3.68
C LYS A 41 16.04 -12.84 2.21
N THR A 42 15.94 -11.55 1.89
CA THR A 42 15.92 -11.05 0.51
C THR A 42 17.31 -10.90 -0.13
N ARG A 43 18.39 -11.29 0.55
CA ARG A 43 19.77 -11.41 0.00
C ARG A 43 20.23 -10.25 -0.90
N ASN A 44 20.03 -9.01 -0.47
CA ASN A 44 20.43 -7.80 -1.20
C ASN A 44 19.77 -7.63 -2.58
N VAL A 45 18.60 -8.22 -2.82
CA VAL A 45 17.81 -7.92 -4.02
C VAL A 45 17.44 -6.43 -4.02
N PRO A 46 17.78 -5.68 -5.08
CA PRO A 46 17.43 -4.27 -5.19
C PRO A 46 15.96 -4.09 -5.57
N LEU A 47 15.29 -3.15 -4.89
CA LEU A 47 13.96 -2.67 -5.22
C LEU A 47 14.03 -1.26 -5.78
N LYS A 48 13.04 -0.89 -6.61
CA LYS A 48 12.89 0.47 -7.12
C LYS A 48 11.98 1.27 -6.21
N PHE A 49 12.46 2.41 -5.75
CA PHE A 49 11.74 3.35 -4.91
C PHE A 49 11.40 4.61 -5.69
N ARG A 50 10.18 5.09 -5.50
CA ARG A 50 9.81 6.48 -5.72
C ARG A 50 10.13 7.28 -4.47
N VAL A 51 10.75 8.44 -4.65
CA VAL A 51 11.15 9.35 -3.59
C VAL A 51 10.45 10.70 -3.79
N GLY A 52 9.90 11.25 -2.71
CA GLY A 52 9.23 12.55 -2.74
C GLY A 52 9.16 13.21 -1.37
N LEU A 53 8.76 14.48 -1.32
CA LEU A 53 8.57 15.22 -0.07
C LEU A 53 7.37 14.69 0.71
N LYS A 54 7.52 14.57 2.03
CA LYS A 54 6.43 14.15 2.94
C LYS A 54 5.28 15.15 2.95
N SER A 55 5.60 16.45 3.07
CA SER A 55 4.65 17.55 2.94
C SER A 55 4.60 18.05 1.49
N ALA A 56 3.49 17.81 0.79
CA ALA A 56 3.24 18.40 -0.52
C ALA A 56 1.80 18.92 -0.57
N ALA A 57 1.67 20.22 -0.82
CA ALA A 57 0.37 20.86 -1.01
C ALA A 57 -0.09 20.71 -2.47
N GLY A 58 -1.40 20.79 -2.68
CA GLY A 58 -2.00 20.78 -4.01
C GLY A 58 -2.46 19.39 -4.45
N ALA A 59 -2.17 19.03 -5.71
CA ALA A 59 -2.65 17.81 -6.34
C ALA A 59 -2.10 16.53 -5.64
N PRO A 60 -2.77 15.37 -5.80
CA PRO A 60 -2.22 14.10 -5.37
C PRO A 60 -0.83 13.86 -5.94
N ARG A 61 0.07 13.28 -5.15
CA ARG A 61 1.38 12.85 -5.65
C ARG A 61 1.22 11.62 -6.52
N TRP A 62 1.21 11.82 -7.83
CA TRP A 62 0.96 10.76 -8.77
C TRP A 62 2.08 9.71 -8.75
N GLU A 63 1.72 8.46 -9.06
CA GLU A 63 2.67 7.34 -9.01
C GLU A 63 3.81 7.47 -10.03
N THR A 64 3.60 8.25 -11.09
CA THR A 64 4.58 8.56 -12.14
C THR A 64 5.56 9.66 -11.76
N GLU A 65 5.26 10.43 -10.70
CA GLU A 65 6.08 11.57 -10.26
C GLU A 65 7.19 11.15 -9.29
N GLY A 66 8.07 12.10 -8.96
CA GLY A 66 9.14 11.91 -7.98
C GLY A 66 10.41 11.30 -8.55
N ALA A 67 11.50 11.48 -7.82
CA ALA A 67 12.78 10.89 -8.16
C ALA A 67 12.72 9.36 -8.00
N ARG A 68 13.53 8.65 -8.79
CA ARG A 68 13.68 7.19 -8.67
C ARG A 68 15.02 6.88 -8.05
N SER A 69 15.02 5.92 -7.14
CA SER A 69 16.21 5.42 -6.47
C SER A 69 16.12 3.91 -6.36
N THR A 70 17.26 3.24 -6.42
CA THR A 70 17.36 1.79 -6.25
C THR A 70 18.03 1.49 -4.91
N ALA A 71 17.41 0.63 -4.10
CA ALA A 71 17.98 0.22 -2.82
C ALA A 71 17.51 -1.18 -2.42
N THR A 72 18.30 -1.86 -1.60
CA THR A 72 17.86 -3.10 -0.93
C THR A 72 16.97 -2.80 0.27
N ILE A 73 16.28 -3.81 0.82
CA ILE A 73 15.52 -3.65 2.08
C ILE A 73 16.46 -3.25 3.23
N GLU A 74 17.70 -3.75 3.25
CA GLU A 74 18.71 -3.36 4.23
C GLU A 74 19.06 -1.87 4.12
N GLN A 75 19.35 -1.40 2.90
CA GLN A 75 19.67 0.00 2.63
C GLN A 75 18.48 0.92 2.96
N PHE A 76 17.25 0.50 2.64
CA PHE A 76 16.04 1.20 3.04
C PHE A 76 15.92 1.27 4.57
N SER A 77 16.16 0.17 5.28
CA SER A 77 16.13 0.11 6.75
C SER A 77 17.18 1.04 7.40
N GLN A 78 18.37 1.12 6.83
CA GLN A 78 19.42 2.04 7.28
C GLN A 78 19.01 3.49 7.07
N TRP A 79 18.45 3.81 5.90
CA TRP A 79 18.01 5.16 5.55
C TRP A 79 16.87 5.68 6.44
N ILE A 80 15.85 4.86 6.71
CA ILE A 80 14.77 5.26 7.65
C ILE A 80 15.28 5.40 9.09
N SER A 81 16.41 4.78 9.42
CA SER A 81 17.07 4.91 10.72
C SER A 81 18.05 6.10 10.78
N GLY A 82 18.03 6.98 9.77
CA GLY A 82 18.90 8.17 9.69
C GLY A 82 20.36 7.88 9.36
N HIS A 83 20.72 6.66 8.96
CA HIS A 83 22.09 6.34 8.60
C HIS A 83 22.40 6.81 7.17
N SER A 84 23.55 7.45 7.00
CA SER A 84 24.05 7.89 5.70
C SER A 84 25.21 7.01 5.24
N ASP A 85 24.94 6.10 4.30
CA ASP A 85 25.97 5.39 3.53
C ASP A 85 25.97 5.94 2.11
N LYS A 86 27.12 6.44 1.64
CA LYS A 86 27.26 7.00 0.27
C LYS A 86 27.01 5.97 -0.84
N ARG A 87 27.04 4.67 -0.54
CA ARG A 87 26.71 3.58 -1.48
C ARG A 87 25.21 3.33 -1.60
N ASN A 88 24.40 3.91 -0.70
CA ASN A 88 22.96 3.82 -0.71
C ASN A 88 22.38 5.02 -1.47
N GLU A 89 21.74 4.79 -2.61
CA GLU A 89 21.17 5.87 -3.43
C GLU A 89 20.10 6.68 -2.66
N LEU A 90 19.39 6.07 -1.71
CA LEU A 90 18.41 6.78 -0.87
C LEU A 90 19.09 7.80 0.06
N ALA A 91 20.36 7.61 0.42
CA ALA A 91 21.11 8.54 1.27
C ALA A 91 21.41 9.89 0.58
N THR A 92 21.00 10.08 -0.67
CA THR A 92 21.02 11.38 -1.35
C THR A 92 19.92 12.33 -0.87
N VAL A 93 18.91 11.82 -0.15
CA VAL A 93 17.83 12.59 0.46
C VAL A 93 17.69 12.28 1.96
N ASP A 94 17.15 13.22 2.72
CA ASP A 94 16.94 13.08 4.16
C ASP A 94 15.59 12.42 4.47
N SER A 95 15.60 11.32 5.24
CA SER A 95 14.40 10.54 5.61
C SER A 95 13.42 11.27 6.55
N SER A 96 13.85 12.36 7.19
CA SER A 96 12.96 13.24 7.96
C SER A 96 12.07 14.10 7.07
N SER A 97 12.51 14.43 5.85
CA SER A 97 11.79 15.33 4.92
C SER A 97 11.22 14.62 3.69
N HIS A 98 11.79 13.47 3.33
CA HIS A 98 11.37 12.68 2.17
C HIS A 98 10.81 11.33 2.59
N PHE A 99 9.87 10.82 1.80
CA PHE A 99 9.46 9.43 1.84
C PHE A 99 10.15 8.64 0.73
N ALA A 100 10.25 7.32 0.93
CA ALA A 100 10.58 6.37 -0.13
C ALA A 100 9.50 5.29 -0.18
N TYR A 101 9.02 4.97 -1.39
CA TYR A 101 7.95 4.01 -1.61
C TYR A 101 8.26 3.10 -2.78
N SER A 102 8.35 1.80 -2.53
CA SER A 102 8.50 0.76 -3.53
C SER A 102 7.19 0.01 -3.70
N SER A 103 6.68 0.05 -4.92
CA SER A 103 5.37 -0.46 -5.31
C SER A 103 5.48 -1.47 -6.45
N TYR A 104 4.42 -2.27 -6.63
CA TYR A 104 4.32 -3.24 -7.72
C TYR A 104 5.52 -4.21 -7.81
N ASN A 105 6.09 -4.59 -6.66
CA ASN A 105 7.15 -5.60 -6.62
C ASN A 105 6.54 -7.00 -6.75
N TYR A 106 6.26 -7.43 -7.99
CA TYR A 106 5.80 -8.79 -8.26
C TYR A 106 6.83 -9.78 -7.71
N MET A 107 6.45 -10.52 -6.67
CA MET A 107 7.41 -11.28 -5.89
C MET A 107 8.03 -12.41 -6.73
N HIS A 108 7.28 -13.02 -7.67
CA HIS A 108 7.84 -14.03 -8.58
C HIS A 108 8.94 -13.50 -9.50
N ASP A 109 8.95 -12.20 -9.82
CA ASP A 109 10.00 -11.58 -10.62
C ASP A 109 11.17 -11.16 -9.74
N VAL A 110 10.86 -10.42 -8.67
CA VAL A 110 11.86 -9.80 -7.79
C VAL A 110 12.61 -10.83 -6.94
N PHE A 111 11.90 -11.85 -6.45
CA PHE A 111 12.45 -12.89 -5.57
C PHE A 111 12.47 -14.27 -6.22
N ARG A 112 12.56 -14.33 -7.57
CA ARG A 112 12.53 -15.58 -8.35
C ARG A 112 13.51 -16.65 -7.88
N ASP A 113 14.68 -16.24 -7.42
CA ASP A 113 15.76 -17.13 -6.96
C ASP A 113 15.74 -17.35 -5.43
N LEU A 114 14.67 -16.93 -4.75
CA LEU A 114 14.49 -17.01 -3.29
C LEU A 114 13.19 -17.75 -2.95
N PRO A 115 13.09 -19.07 -3.24
CA PRO A 115 11.87 -19.84 -3.00
C PRO A 115 11.41 -19.78 -1.54
N SER A 116 12.32 -19.71 -0.57
CA SER A 116 11.95 -19.54 0.85
C SER A 116 11.18 -18.25 1.14
N VAL A 117 11.43 -17.17 0.39
CA VAL A 117 10.66 -15.92 0.52
C VAL A 117 9.29 -16.08 -0.13
N LEU A 118 9.21 -16.73 -1.29
CA LEU A 118 7.95 -16.98 -1.99
C LEU A 118 7.02 -17.91 -1.20
N GLU A 119 7.55 -18.98 -0.63
CA GLU A 119 6.78 -19.96 0.16
C GLU A 119 6.37 -19.44 1.56
N SER A 120 6.95 -18.32 2.01
CA SER A 120 6.64 -17.75 3.34
C SER A 120 5.25 -17.11 3.45
N VAL A 121 4.60 -16.86 2.32
CA VAL A 121 3.28 -16.23 2.16
C VAL A 121 2.22 -17.30 1.91
N ASP A 122 1.06 -17.26 2.57
CA ASP A 122 0.02 -18.30 2.42
C ASP A 122 -1.44 -17.82 2.44
N TRP A 123 -2.07 -17.73 1.27
CA TRP A 123 -3.47 -17.28 1.18
C TRP A 123 -4.52 -18.37 1.46
N ALA A 124 -4.12 -19.57 1.90
CA ALA A 124 -5.04 -20.70 2.15
C ALA A 124 -6.15 -20.36 3.15
N SER A 125 -5.86 -19.61 4.22
CA SER A 125 -6.85 -19.18 5.23
C SER A 125 -7.98 -18.31 4.67
N PHE A 126 -7.80 -17.78 3.45
CA PHE A 126 -8.76 -16.96 2.73
C PHE A 126 -9.44 -17.75 1.59
N GLY A 127 -9.35 -19.07 1.58
CA GLY A 127 -9.96 -19.90 0.53
C GLY A 127 -9.13 -19.99 -0.75
N PHE A 128 -7.85 -19.62 -0.71
CA PHE A 128 -6.94 -19.70 -1.85
C PHE A 128 -5.75 -20.64 -1.61
N PRO A 129 -6.01 -21.96 -1.44
CA PRO A 129 -4.93 -22.91 -1.24
C PRO A 129 -3.98 -22.89 -2.45
N GLY A 130 -2.67 -22.88 -2.17
CA GLY A 130 -1.63 -22.85 -3.20
C GLY A 130 -1.30 -21.45 -3.75
N ARG A 131 -2.08 -20.41 -3.43
CA ARG A 131 -1.66 -19.03 -3.71
C ARG A 131 -0.62 -18.59 -2.69
N LYS A 132 0.58 -18.31 -3.16
CA LYS A 132 1.77 -18.03 -2.33
C LYS A 132 2.36 -16.66 -2.71
N GLY A 133 3.61 -16.43 -2.33
CA GLY A 133 4.36 -15.24 -2.69
C GLY A 133 4.48 -15.09 -4.20
N ALA A 134 4.62 -16.18 -4.97
CA ALA A 134 4.70 -16.10 -6.43
C ALA A 134 3.48 -15.41 -7.08
N ASP A 135 2.29 -15.54 -6.46
CA ASP A 135 1.03 -14.91 -6.89
C ASP A 135 0.78 -13.55 -6.25
N SER A 136 1.78 -13.00 -5.55
CA SER A 136 1.65 -11.81 -4.70
C SER A 136 2.57 -10.67 -5.15
N THR A 137 2.19 -9.47 -4.71
CA THR A 137 2.95 -8.24 -4.94
C THR A 137 3.35 -7.63 -3.61
N LEU A 138 4.64 -7.31 -3.43
CA LEU A 138 5.17 -6.69 -2.23
C LEU A 138 5.14 -5.16 -2.34
N TRP A 139 4.74 -4.50 -1.26
CA TRP A 139 4.78 -3.05 -1.09
C TRP A 139 5.65 -2.72 0.12
N LEU A 140 6.56 -1.76 -0.03
CA LEU A 140 7.45 -1.31 1.03
C LEU A 140 7.54 0.21 1.01
N GLY A 141 7.20 0.84 2.14
CA GLY A 141 7.14 2.29 2.25
C GLY A 141 7.65 2.80 3.58
N SER A 142 8.27 3.98 3.57
CA SER A 142 8.55 4.72 4.81
C SER A 142 7.29 5.39 5.33
N GLU A 143 7.39 5.96 6.53
CA GLU A 143 6.39 6.91 7.04
C GLU A 143 6.08 8.00 5.99
N ASP A 144 4.82 8.42 5.98
CA ASP A 144 4.23 9.40 5.06
C ASP A 144 4.21 9.03 3.57
N SER A 145 4.71 7.85 3.19
CA SER A 145 4.44 7.33 1.84
C SER A 145 2.94 7.07 1.65
N ASP A 146 2.45 7.36 0.45
CA ASP A 146 1.05 7.18 0.10
C ASP A 146 0.84 6.73 -1.34
N THR A 147 -0.32 6.14 -1.56
CA THR A 147 -0.90 5.87 -2.87
C THR A 147 -2.12 6.77 -3.02
N PRO A 148 -2.23 7.57 -4.10
CA PRO A 148 -3.41 8.39 -4.35
C PRO A 148 -4.70 7.58 -4.30
N CYS A 149 -5.80 8.21 -3.87
CA CYS A 149 -7.10 7.54 -3.85
C CYS A 149 -7.47 7.08 -5.26
N HIS A 150 -7.84 5.81 -5.40
CA HIS A 150 -8.24 5.21 -6.66
C HIS A 150 -9.25 4.09 -6.39
N GLN A 151 -9.90 3.67 -7.47
CA GLN A 151 -10.56 2.37 -7.54
C GLN A 151 -9.81 1.50 -8.53
N ASP A 152 -9.61 0.24 -8.15
CA ASP A 152 -9.19 -0.80 -9.07
C ASP A 152 -10.39 -1.28 -9.88
N THR A 153 -10.15 -1.50 -11.17
CA THR A 153 -11.19 -1.88 -12.14
C THR A 153 -11.40 -3.39 -12.22
N TYR A 154 -10.58 -4.18 -11.52
CA TYR A 154 -10.60 -5.64 -11.56
C TYR A 154 -10.76 -6.25 -10.17
N GLY A 155 -11.74 -7.14 -10.02
CA GLY A 155 -11.86 -8.05 -8.88
C GLY A 155 -11.95 -7.34 -7.52
N TYR A 156 -11.24 -7.90 -6.55
CA TYR A 156 -11.06 -7.36 -5.21
C TYR A 156 -9.63 -7.62 -4.75
N ASN A 157 -9.16 -6.81 -3.81
CA ASN A 157 -7.84 -6.97 -3.22
C ASN A 157 -7.92 -7.65 -1.86
N LEU A 158 -6.97 -8.55 -1.62
CA LEU A 158 -6.58 -8.95 -0.28
C LEU A 158 -5.20 -8.35 0.02
N VAL A 159 -5.12 -7.61 1.12
CA VAL A 159 -3.88 -6.94 1.53
C VAL A 159 -3.50 -7.41 2.92
N ALA A 160 -2.29 -7.93 3.05
CA ALA A 160 -1.71 -8.36 4.32
C ALA A 160 -0.73 -7.28 4.82
N GLN A 161 -1.00 -6.69 5.99
CA GLN A 161 -0.07 -5.78 6.65
C GLN A 161 0.89 -6.61 7.52
N LEU A 162 2.17 -6.66 7.13
CA LEU A 162 3.20 -7.44 7.84
C LEU A 162 3.93 -6.62 8.90
N ILE A 163 4.40 -5.42 8.55
CA ILE A 163 5.19 -4.53 9.42
C ILE A 163 4.60 -3.13 9.40
N GLY A 164 4.50 -2.47 10.55
CA GLY A 164 4.06 -1.08 10.66
C GLY A 164 2.54 -0.90 10.60
N LYS A 165 2.10 0.32 10.30
CA LYS A 165 0.68 0.70 10.24
C LYS A 165 0.41 1.47 8.95
N LYS A 166 -0.74 1.22 8.32
CA LYS A 166 -1.22 1.95 7.15
C LYS A 166 -2.66 2.42 7.40
N SER A 167 -2.91 3.71 7.16
CA SER A 167 -4.25 4.27 7.19
C SER A 167 -4.95 4.06 5.85
N TRP A 168 -6.22 3.65 5.89
CA TRP A 168 -7.04 3.41 4.71
C TRP A 168 -8.29 4.27 4.76
N THR A 169 -8.45 5.15 3.77
CA THR A 169 -9.68 5.92 3.56
C THR A 169 -10.45 5.29 2.41
N MET A 170 -11.62 4.74 2.71
CA MET A 170 -12.42 3.97 1.76
C MET A 170 -13.75 4.66 1.50
N PHE A 171 -14.14 4.74 0.23
CA PHE A 171 -15.42 5.29 -0.21
C PHE A 171 -16.26 4.18 -0.87
N GLN A 172 -17.58 4.29 -0.82
CA GLN A 172 -18.44 3.35 -1.53
C GLN A 172 -18.37 3.63 -3.04
N PRO A 173 -18.50 2.62 -3.92
CA PRO A 173 -18.48 2.84 -5.37
C PRO A 173 -19.48 3.88 -5.87
N LYS A 174 -20.68 3.94 -5.25
CA LYS A 174 -21.72 4.93 -5.58
C LYS A 174 -21.32 6.37 -5.28
N ASP A 175 -20.32 6.57 -4.43
CA ASP A 175 -19.83 7.90 -4.04
C ASP A 175 -18.74 8.40 -5.03
N GLY A 176 -18.33 7.58 -6.00
CA GLY A 176 -17.23 7.88 -6.93
C GLY A 176 -17.40 9.18 -7.73
N SER A 177 -18.64 9.60 -8.00
CA SER A 177 -18.91 10.88 -8.70
C SER A 177 -18.50 12.11 -7.87
N TYR A 178 -18.45 12.00 -6.54
CA TYR A 178 -18.00 13.07 -5.64
C TYR A 178 -16.47 13.12 -5.51
N LEU A 179 -15.76 12.10 -6.01
CA LEU A 179 -14.31 11.96 -5.86
C LEU A 179 -13.52 12.48 -7.06
N TYR A 180 -14.17 13.20 -8.00
CA TYR A 180 -13.52 13.81 -9.15
C TYR A 180 -12.62 12.82 -9.92
N PRO A 181 -13.21 11.76 -10.51
CA PRO A 181 -12.44 10.67 -11.08
C PRO A 181 -11.64 11.13 -12.30
N THR A 182 -10.42 10.61 -12.43
CA THR A 182 -9.51 10.87 -13.54
C THR A 182 -8.82 9.57 -13.99
N ARG A 183 -8.56 9.49 -15.30
CA ARG A 183 -7.72 8.46 -15.94
C ARG A 183 -6.31 9.00 -16.22
N ILE A 184 -5.93 10.12 -15.63
CA ILE A 184 -4.63 10.77 -15.78
C ILE A 184 -3.97 10.89 -14.40
N PRO A 185 -2.73 10.40 -14.24
CA PRO A 185 -1.95 9.64 -15.23
C PRO A 185 -2.65 8.32 -15.58
N PHE A 186 -2.48 7.86 -16.83
CA PHE A 186 -3.11 6.63 -17.27
C PHE A 186 -2.40 5.42 -16.66
N GLU A 187 -3.15 4.68 -15.86
CA GLU A 187 -2.83 3.34 -15.37
C GLU A 187 -4.04 2.48 -15.76
N GLU A 188 -3.79 1.33 -16.39
CA GLU A 188 -4.82 0.54 -17.06
C GLU A 188 -5.87 0.02 -16.07
N SER A 189 -5.42 -0.36 -14.87
CA SER A 189 -6.27 -0.96 -13.86
C SER A 189 -6.94 0.05 -12.92
N SER A 190 -6.58 1.33 -12.98
CA SER A 190 -7.00 2.32 -11.98
C SER A 190 -7.86 3.45 -12.57
N ILE A 191 -8.79 3.94 -11.75
CA ILE A 191 -9.38 5.27 -11.89
C ILE A 191 -9.04 6.05 -10.62
N PHE A 192 -8.22 7.07 -10.76
CA PHE A 192 -7.78 7.89 -9.63
C PHE A 192 -8.79 8.97 -9.27
N SER A 193 -8.70 9.50 -8.05
CA SER A 193 -9.33 10.74 -7.63
C SER A 193 -8.36 11.90 -7.81
N MET A 194 -8.83 13.03 -8.35
CA MET A 194 -8.04 14.28 -8.37
C MET A 194 -7.88 14.93 -6.99
N VAL A 195 -8.53 14.41 -5.96
CA VAL A 195 -8.52 14.99 -4.61
C VAL A 195 -7.29 14.49 -3.84
N ASN A 196 -6.51 15.44 -3.32
CA ASN A 196 -5.49 15.13 -2.33
C ASN A 196 -6.12 15.00 -0.95
N PHE A 197 -6.33 13.77 -0.48
CA PHE A 197 -6.96 13.50 0.80
C PHE A 197 -6.08 13.80 2.02
N LYS A 198 -4.79 14.12 1.84
CA LYS A 198 -3.95 14.64 2.93
C LYS A 198 -4.15 16.14 3.16
N GLU A 199 -4.66 16.85 2.16
CA GLU A 199 -4.92 18.29 2.23
C GLU A 199 -6.05 18.66 1.26
N VAL A 200 -7.29 18.43 1.69
CA VAL A 200 -8.47 18.61 0.83
C VAL A 200 -8.75 20.09 0.60
N ASN A 201 -8.79 20.49 -0.67
CA ASN A 201 -9.22 21.83 -1.08
C ASN A 201 -10.71 21.81 -1.48
N PHE A 202 -11.59 22.15 -0.55
CA PHE A 202 -13.04 22.21 -0.79
C PHE A 202 -13.47 23.33 -1.75
N VAL A 203 -12.64 24.36 -1.97
CA VAL A 203 -12.92 25.40 -2.97
C VAL A 203 -12.79 24.80 -4.38
N THR A 204 -11.79 23.96 -4.60
CA THR A 204 -11.60 23.25 -5.87
C THR A 204 -12.54 22.04 -6.01
N PHE A 205 -12.88 21.40 -4.89
CA PHE A 205 -13.69 20.17 -4.85
C PHE A 205 -15.00 20.32 -4.04
N PRO A 206 -15.91 21.23 -4.42
CA PRO A 206 -17.10 21.55 -3.61
C PRO A 206 -18.09 20.38 -3.46
N GLU A 207 -18.20 19.48 -4.43
CA GLU A 207 -19.10 18.32 -4.37
C GLU A 207 -18.69 17.35 -3.26
N LEU A 208 -17.39 17.27 -2.97
CA LEU A 208 -16.88 16.47 -1.86
C LEU A 208 -17.32 17.07 -0.51
N GLN A 209 -17.41 18.40 -0.40
CA GLN A 209 -17.89 19.05 0.82
C GLN A 209 -19.36 18.68 1.11
N ILE A 210 -20.20 18.67 0.07
CA ILE A 210 -21.62 18.29 0.17
C ILE A 210 -21.72 16.82 0.61
N PHE A 211 -20.95 15.94 -0.03
CA PHE A 211 -20.87 14.52 0.34
C PHE A 211 -20.51 14.35 1.84
N CYS A 212 -19.42 14.99 2.28
CA CYS A 212 -18.94 14.91 3.65
C CYS A 212 -19.95 15.44 4.68
N SER A 213 -20.70 16.49 4.33
CA SER A 213 -21.69 17.09 5.22
C SER A 213 -22.96 16.23 5.36
N SER A 214 -23.23 15.36 4.39
CA SER A 214 -24.42 14.50 4.33
C SER A 214 -24.28 13.14 5.03
N ARG A 215 -23.07 12.77 5.45
CA ARG A 215 -22.74 11.46 6.05
C ARG A 215 -22.11 11.67 7.43
N GLN A 216 -22.87 11.44 8.49
CA GLN A 216 -22.35 11.46 9.87
C GLN A 216 -21.52 10.20 10.23
N ASP A 217 -21.56 9.16 9.37
CA ASP A 217 -20.99 7.83 9.68
C ASP A 217 -19.58 7.61 9.10
N LEU A 218 -19.06 8.56 8.33
CA LEU A 218 -17.67 8.54 7.90
C LEU A 218 -16.88 9.29 8.95
N THR A 219 -16.23 8.56 9.86
CA THR A 219 -14.98 9.04 10.47
C THR A 219 -13.96 9.24 9.36
N MET A 220 -14.09 10.35 8.63
CA MET A 220 -12.96 11.01 7.99
C MET A 220 -12.07 11.48 9.12
N TRP A 221 -10.97 10.78 9.33
CA TRP A 221 -9.79 11.43 9.85
C TRP A 221 -9.23 12.24 8.68
N CYS A 222 -9.60 13.52 8.62
CA CYS A 222 -8.76 14.53 7.98
C CYS A 222 -7.43 14.60 8.74
#